data_AF-A0A6N2EAF0-F1
#
_entry.id   AF-A0A6N2EAF0-F1
#
_cell.length_a   1.000
_cell.length_b   1.000
_cell.length_c   1.000
_cell.angle_alpha   90.00
_cell.angle_beta   90.00
_cell.angle_gamma   90.00
#
_symmetry.space_group_name_H-M   'P 1'
#
loop_
_entity.id
_entity.type
_entity.pdbx_description
1 polymer ?
#
loop_
_entity_poly.entity_id
_entity_poly.type
_entity_poly.pdbx_seq_one_letter_code
_entity_poly.pdbx_strand_id
1 'polypeptide(L)'
;MRIARAIPAVLLSAAAGFASAQSQIPAVFVANNGNLEGSVTSYTFDPDGRPVVVDQFITDSRNPGEPTKGGENAYSIDISPSGEFLAVTHVTALSPFERLTILRVHPDATLSEEARYQVPNAAFSVKWLSDTRLAVTRTSTSFPNYLFTYEWDRPNNRLRQLGLVQLDSFSTVKAIHPSRQWLYVNTTVLFQGGSLQTVFIDPGTGVPTIIDTMPLGPNYGLDPAISSDGRLLYVAGGSINDEIAGFLVDETSGLLFPAGFGFFQTPDRSPNQIGFGPDDGVIYVGHANGKIRSFLVDPTSGEIVDTGLTFDIGDVGDIQPFGEDLVLMLNKNDLNSPDMGLISMTYDPTGSFAGITGPAVPSGGRAPERMATWFVEAPACPADLNGDGVVDADDFFLFLQLFADGDLRADFNNDGVIDADDFFAYLGAFADGC
;
A
#
# COMPACT_ATOMS: atom_id res chain seq x y z
N MET A 1 13.34 32.07 -68.14
CA MET A 1 12.33 30.99 -68.01
C MET A 1 13.11 29.74 -67.60
N ARG A 2 13.05 29.16 -66.40
CA ARG A 2 12.01 29.08 -65.36
C ARG A 2 12.62 29.25 -63.96
N ILE A 3 11.74 29.64 -63.05
CA ILE A 3 11.94 30.11 -61.67
C ILE A 3 12.15 28.92 -60.72
N ALA A 4 13.12 29.04 -59.81
CA ALA A 4 13.32 28.12 -58.68
C ALA A 4 12.21 28.34 -57.62
N ARG A 5 11.53 27.27 -57.22
CA ARG A 5 10.58 27.28 -56.10
C ARG A 5 11.31 26.83 -54.83
N ALA A 6 11.38 27.74 -53.85
CA ALA A 6 11.72 27.40 -52.48
C ALA A 6 10.55 26.68 -51.82
N ILE A 7 10.81 25.53 -51.18
CA ILE A 7 9.88 24.83 -50.29
C ILE A 7 10.23 25.29 -48.88
N PRO A 8 9.27 25.80 -48.07
CA PRO A 8 9.59 26.24 -46.72
C PRO A 8 9.82 25.01 -45.83
N ALA A 9 10.93 25.01 -45.10
CA ALA A 9 11.14 24.10 -43.99
C ALA A 9 10.14 24.46 -42.89
N VAL A 10 9.14 23.58 -42.69
CA VAL A 10 8.32 23.60 -41.49
C VAL A 10 9.20 23.09 -40.36
N LEU A 11 9.66 24.00 -39.50
CA LEU A 11 10.18 23.66 -38.18
C LEU A 11 9.01 23.11 -37.37
N LEU A 12 8.95 21.78 -37.19
CA LEU A 12 8.16 21.18 -36.13
C LEU A 12 8.81 21.58 -34.80
N SER A 13 8.18 22.51 -34.10
CA SER A 13 8.45 22.79 -32.70
C SER A 13 7.72 21.79 -31.80
N ALA A 14 8.45 21.36 -30.75
CA ALA A 14 7.99 20.78 -29.50
C ALA A 14 7.46 19.34 -29.53
N ALA A 15 8.37 18.37 -29.37
CA ALA A 15 8.12 17.28 -28.44
C ALA A 15 8.35 17.86 -27.03
N ALA A 16 7.29 18.37 -26.40
CA ALA A 16 7.28 18.47 -24.95
C ALA A 16 7.28 17.03 -24.45
N GLY A 17 8.43 16.52 -24.05
CA GLY A 17 8.49 15.25 -23.33
C GLY A 17 7.59 15.40 -22.12
N PHE A 18 6.53 14.58 -22.05
CA PHE A 18 5.87 14.33 -20.80
C PHE A 18 6.94 13.72 -19.89
N ALA A 19 7.55 14.55 -19.04
CA ALA A 19 8.31 14.02 -17.91
C ALA A 19 7.29 13.17 -17.13
N SER A 20 7.44 11.85 -17.17
CA SER A 20 6.54 10.95 -16.46
C SER A 20 6.57 11.36 -15.00
N ALA A 21 5.45 11.79 -14.43
CA ALA A 21 5.43 12.26 -13.07
C ALA A 21 5.23 11.10 -12.08
N GLN A 22 5.90 9.98 -12.27
CA GLN A 22 5.90 8.83 -11.36
C GLN A 22 7.35 8.34 -11.23
N SER A 23 7.70 7.70 -10.12
CA SER A 23 9.05 7.15 -10.01
C SER A 23 9.26 6.08 -11.10
N GLN A 24 10.37 6.21 -11.82
CA GLN A 24 10.81 5.26 -12.84
C GLN A 24 11.65 4.12 -12.24
N ILE A 25 11.80 4.12 -10.92
CA ILE A 25 12.57 3.16 -10.16
C ILE A 25 11.68 2.67 -9.02
N PRO A 26 11.73 1.39 -8.64
CA PRO A 26 11.08 0.94 -7.42
C PRO A 26 11.50 1.81 -6.22
N ALA A 27 10.51 2.31 -5.47
CA ALA A 27 10.71 3.28 -4.42
C ALA A 27 9.76 3.06 -3.23
N VAL A 28 10.19 3.50 -2.05
CA VAL A 28 9.42 3.41 -0.80
C VAL A 28 9.39 4.75 -0.12
N PHE A 29 8.23 5.12 0.39
CA PHE A 29 7.99 6.40 1.03
C PHE A 29 7.55 6.19 2.46
N VAL A 30 8.34 6.69 3.42
CA VAL A 30 8.12 6.46 4.85
C VAL A 30 7.65 7.76 5.50
N ALA A 31 6.48 7.73 6.13
CA ALA A 31 5.98 8.83 6.94
C ALA A 31 6.62 8.81 8.34
N ASN A 32 7.21 9.95 8.72
CA ASN A 32 7.89 10.14 9.99
C ASN A 32 7.09 11.09 10.90
N ASN A 33 6.70 10.60 12.07
CA ASN A 33 5.88 11.30 13.05
C ASN A 33 6.72 11.90 14.19
N GLY A 34 7.32 13.06 13.97
CA GLY A 34 8.30 13.61 14.92
C GLY A 34 7.77 14.47 16.06
N ASN A 35 6.45 14.76 16.13
CA ASN A 35 5.81 15.67 17.10
C ASN A 35 6.26 17.16 17.02
N LEU A 36 7.45 17.41 16.47
CA LEU A 36 8.07 18.70 16.19
C LEU A 36 8.40 18.86 14.71
N GLU A 37 8.42 17.76 13.96
CA GLU A 37 8.69 17.72 12.53
C GLU A 37 7.96 16.53 11.93
N GLY A 38 7.17 16.79 10.89
CA GLY A 38 6.57 15.74 10.07
C GLY A 38 7.33 15.69 8.76
N SER A 39 7.79 14.52 8.35
CA SER A 39 8.52 14.36 7.08
C SER A 39 8.15 13.07 6.37
N VAL A 40 8.42 13.03 5.06
CA VAL A 40 8.37 11.80 4.26
C VAL A 40 9.78 11.53 3.72
N THR A 41 10.30 10.34 4.00
CA THR A 41 11.59 9.90 3.46
C THR A 41 11.37 8.98 2.28
N SER A 42 12.05 9.25 1.18
CA SER A 42 12.07 8.41 -0.01
C SER A 42 13.30 7.50 -0.02
N TYR A 43 13.09 6.24 -0.35
CA TYR A 43 14.12 5.23 -0.52
C TYR A 43 14.03 4.61 -1.92
N THR A 44 15.18 4.28 -2.48
CA THR A 44 15.35 3.29 -3.56
C THR A 44 16.16 2.11 -3.03
N PHE A 45 16.54 1.17 -3.90
CA PHE A 45 17.26 -0.03 -3.50
C PHE A 45 18.51 -0.22 -4.35
N ASP A 46 19.60 -0.65 -3.71
CA ASP A 46 20.77 -1.13 -4.43
C ASP A 46 20.53 -2.55 -5.00
N PRO A 47 21.45 -3.08 -5.84
CA PRO A 47 21.26 -4.41 -6.45
C PRO A 47 21.17 -5.57 -5.45
N ASP A 48 21.60 -5.38 -4.20
CA ASP A 48 21.50 -6.39 -3.13
C ASP A 48 20.19 -6.23 -2.34
N GLY A 49 19.28 -5.36 -2.80
CA GLY A 49 17.99 -5.08 -2.17
C GLY A 49 18.09 -4.25 -0.91
N ARG A 50 19.23 -3.57 -0.64
CA ARG A 50 19.38 -2.72 0.55
C ARG A 50 18.82 -1.32 0.29
N PRO A 51 18.09 -0.70 1.25
CA PRO A 51 17.54 0.63 1.04
C PRO A 51 18.62 1.70 0.91
N VAL A 52 18.38 2.67 0.02
CA VAL A 52 19.20 3.84 -0.23
C VAL A 52 18.32 5.09 -0.14
N VAL A 53 18.62 5.98 0.81
CA VAL A 53 17.87 7.23 0.97
C VAL A 53 18.08 8.12 -0.27
N VAL A 54 16.98 8.60 -0.84
CA VAL A 54 16.95 9.50 -2.00
C VAL A 54 16.66 10.93 -1.56
N ASP A 55 15.61 11.12 -0.77
CA ASP A 55 15.10 12.44 -0.40
C ASP A 55 14.41 12.40 0.97
N GLN A 56 14.34 13.55 1.62
CA GLN A 56 13.55 13.77 2.83
C GLN A 56 12.76 15.07 2.69
N PHE A 57 11.46 14.93 2.45
CA PHE A 57 10.57 16.08 2.36
C PHE A 57 10.00 16.43 3.73
N ILE A 58 10.37 17.61 4.26
CA ILE A 58 9.81 18.13 5.51
C ILE A 58 8.46 18.76 5.22
N THR A 59 7.41 18.13 5.73
CA THR A 59 6.04 18.59 5.53
C THR A 59 5.72 19.81 6.42
N ASP A 60 6.19 19.83 7.67
CA ASP A 60 6.24 21.01 8.55
C ASP A 60 7.19 20.75 9.73
N SER A 61 7.63 21.82 10.39
CA SER A 61 8.44 21.72 11.61
C SER A 61 8.29 22.95 12.52
N ARG A 62 8.55 22.78 13.81
CA ARG A 62 8.56 23.88 14.80
C ARG A 62 9.64 23.71 15.85
N ASN A 63 9.98 24.81 16.51
CA ASN A 63 10.83 24.76 17.69
C ASN A 63 10.06 24.25 18.92
N PRO A 64 10.73 23.57 19.87
CA PRO A 64 10.13 23.22 21.15
C PRO A 64 9.53 24.45 21.85
N GLY A 65 8.25 24.37 22.22
CA GLY A 65 7.52 25.45 22.89
C GLY A 65 6.70 26.36 21.95
N GLU A 66 6.89 26.26 20.64
CA GLU A 66 5.98 26.92 19.68
C GLU A 66 4.63 26.18 19.62
N PRO A 67 3.52 26.85 19.26
CA PRO A 67 2.23 26.18 19.05
C PRO A 67 2.34 25.08 17.99
N THR A 68 1.60 23.98 18.18
CA THR A 68 1.55 22.87 17.24
C THR A 68 1.00 23.31 15.89
N LYS A 69 1.64 22.87 14.81
CA LYS A 69 1.13 23.01 13.45
C LYS A 69 0.54 21.69 12.99
N GLY A 70 -0.48 21.76 12.14
CA GLY A 70 -1.17 20.56 11.64
C GLY A 70 -0.31 19.64 10.77
N GLY A 71 0.99 19.91 10.63
CA GLY A 71 1.87 19.23 9.70
C GLY A 71 3.08 18.51 10.28
N GLU A 72 3.14 18.45 11.61
CA GLU A 72 4.33 17.98 12.34
C GLU A 72 4.29 16.47 12.60
N ASN A 73 3.17 15.82 12.29
CA ASN A 73 2.84 14.48 12.76
C ASN A 73 2.39 13.60 11.59
N ALA A 74 3.24 13.43 10.58
CA ALA A 74 2.94 12.59 9.41
C ALA A 74 2.72 11.14 9.89
N TYR A 75 1.49 10.65 9.81
CA TYR A 75 1.08 9.42 10.49
C TYR A 75 0.74 8.30 9.51
N SER A 76 -0.15 8.56 8.55
CA SER A 76 -0.52 7.60 7.51
C SER A 76 -0.13 8.15 6.13
N ILE A 77 0.28 7.25 5.26
CA ILE A 77 0.71 7.53 3.89
C ILE A 77 0.14 6.47 2.96
N ASP A 78 -0.26 6.89 1.76
CA ASP A 78 -0.67 6.00 0.68
C ASP A 78 -0.28 6.61 -0.67
N ILE A 79 0.03 5.76 -1.64
CA ILE A 79 0.38 6.19 -3.00
C ILE A 79 -0.79 5.97 -3.96
N SER A 80 -0.98 6.91 -4.89
CA SER A 80 -2.03 6.83 -5.90
C SER A 80 -1.78 5.64 -6.84
N PRO A 81 -2.83 5.07 -7.48
CA PRO A 81 -2.65 3.97 -8.42
C PRO A 81 -1.62 4.24 -9.53
N SER A 82 -1.54 5.48 -10.03
CA SER A 82 -0.53 5.90 -11.00
C SER A 82 0.90 6.03 -10.46
N GLY A 83 1.09 6.03 -9.13
CA GLY A 83 2.37 6.32 -8.51
C GLY A 83 2.76 7.80 -8.52
N GLU A 84 1.96 8.69 -9.11
CA GLU A 84 2.29 10.12 -9.25
C GLU A 84 2.18 10.89 -7.92
N PHE A 85 1.34 10.42 -6.99
CA PHE A 85 1.01 11.17 -5.79
C PHE A 85 1.03 10.35 -4.51
N LEU A 86 1.59 10.94 -3.46
CA LEU A 86 1.44 10.48 -2.09
C LEU A 86 0.40 11.33 -1.38
N ALA A 87 -0.50 10.69 -0.65
CA ALA A 87 -1.36 11.35 0.32
C ALA A 87 -0.82 11.07 1.73
N VAL A 88 -0.62 12.12 2.52
CA VAL A 88 -0.06 12.03 3.87
C VAL A 88 -0.97 12.74 4.85
N THR A 89 -1.53 12.00 5.80
CA THR A 89 -2.32 12.59 6.88
C THR A 89 -1.48 12.89 8.10
N HIS A 90 -1.91 13.91 8.83
CA HIS A 90 -1.24 14.39 10.03
C HIS A 90 -2.16 14.24 11.23
N VAL A 91 -1.60 13.89 12.40
CA VAL A 91 -2.39 13.63 13.60
C VAL A 91 -1.80 14.34 14.81
N THR A 92 -2.41 15.45 15.23
CA THR A 92 -2.08 16.16 16.47
C THR A 92 -3.14 15.96 17.56
N ALA A 93 -4.39 15.70 17.19
CA ALA A 93 -5.55 15.60 18.07
C ALA A 93 -5.89 16.88 18.87
N LEU A 94 -5.21 18.01 18.57
CA LEU A 94 -5.28 19.27 19.35
C LEU A 94 -6.05 20.39 18.62
N SER A 95 -6.51 20.14 17.40
CA SER A 95 -7.22 21.11 16.55
C SER A 95 -8.52 20.49 16.01
N PRO A 96 -9.59 21.27 15.75
CA PRO A 96 -10.79 20.74 15.09
C PRO A 96 -10.52 20.21 13.67
N PHE A 97 -9.40 20.61 13.05
CA PHE A 97 -8.96 20.18 11.73
C PHE A 97 -7.50 19.74 11.76
N GLU A 98 -7.19 18.71 10.96
CA GLU A 98 -5.81 18.29 10.66
C GLU A 98 -5.46 18.60 9.22
N ARG A 99 -4.18 18.39 8.86
CA ARG A 99 -3.71 18.54 7.50
C ARG A 99 -3.75 17.21 6.74
N LEU A 100 -4.12 17.29 5.48
CA LEU A 100 -3.78 16.33 4.44
C LEU A 100 -2.77 17.00 3.51
N THR A 101 -1.61 16.39 3.32
CA THR A 101 -0.59 16.84 2.35
C THR A 101 -0.58 15.90 1.16
N ILE A 102 -0.67 16.45 -0.05
CA ILE A 102 -0.44 15.71 -1.29
C ILE A 102 0.97 16.06 -1.77
N LEU A 103 1.83 15.05 -1.89
CA LEU A 103 3.16 15.17 -2.47
C LEU A 103 3.15 14.57 -3.87
N ARG A 104 3.92 15.18 -4.76
CA ARG A 104 4.26 14.64 -6.08
C ARG A 104 5.51 13.79 -5.97
N VAL A 105 5.47 12.64 -6.63
CA VAL A 105 6.61 11.74 -6.80
C VAL A 105 7.28 12.01 -8.15
N HIS A 106 8.58 12.25 -8.16
CA HIS A 106 9.35 12.47 -9.38
C HIS A 106 9.97 11.16 -9.92
N PRO A 107 10.39 11.11 -11.20
CA PRO A 107 11.08 9.95 -11.81
C PRO A 107 12.20 9.36 -10.98
N ASP A 108 12.97 10.20 -10.29
CA ASP A 108 14.11 9.82 -9.47
C ASP A 108 13.72 9.51 -8.01
N ALA A 109 12.42 9.36 -7.73
CA ALA A 109 11.83 9.17 -6.41
C ALA A 109 11.97 10.37 -5.45
N THR A 110 12.44 11.53 -5.91
CA THR A 110 12.39 12.76 -5.10
C THR A 110 10.96 13.27 -4.95
N LEU A 111 10.73 14.13 -3.95
CA LEU A 111 9.40 14.58 -3.57
C LEU A 111 9.27 16.10 -3.68
N SER A 112 8.10 16.55 -4.12
CA SER A 112 7.70 17.95 -4.01
C SER A 112 6.27 18.08 -3.52
N GLU A 113 5.92 19.22 -2.94
CA GLU A 113 4.55 19.44 -2.51
C GLU A 113 3.66 19.81 -3.69
N GLU A 114 2.55 19.08 -3.84
CA GLU A 114 1.51 19.39 -4.81
C GLU A 114 0.39 20.23 -4.17
N ALA A 115 -0.08 19.84 -2.99
CA ALA A 115 -1.18 20.52 -2.31
C ALA A 115 -1.26 20.26 -0.81
N ARG A 116 -2.01 21.11 -0.10
CA ARG A 116 -2.37 20.97 1.31
C ARG A 116 -3.85 21.25 1.51
N TYR A 117 -4.53 20.40 2.26
CA TYR A 117 -5.95 20.55 2.60
C TYR A 117 -6.19 20.42 4.09
N GLN A 118 -7.28 21.02 4.57
CA GLN A 118 -7.80 20.76 5.91
C GLN A 118 -8.77 19.59 5.83
N VAL A 119 -8.55 18.59 6.68
CA VAL A 119 -9.45 17.46 6.89
C VAL A 119 -9.94 17.49 8.34
N PRO A 120 -11.07 16.82 8.67
CA PRO A 120 -11.52 16.72 10.05
C PRO A 120 -10.44 16.17 10.99
N ASN A 121 -10.51 16.53 12.27
CA ASN A 121 -9.50 16.15 13.25
C ASN A 121 -9.16 14.65 13.22
N ALA A 122 -7.89 14.33 13.50
CA ALA A 122 -7.36 13.01 13.75
C ALA A 122 -7.57 12.06 12.57
N ALA A 123 -6.96 12.44 11.45
CA ALA A 123 -6.92 11.66 10.23
C ALA A 123 -5.90 10.52 10.34
N PHE A 124 -6.24 9.47 11.09
CA PHE A 124 -5.35 8.35 11.37
C PHE A 124 -5.05 7.44 10.17
N SER A 125 -5.87 7.49 9.11
CA SER A 125 -5.69 6.68 7.91
C SER A 125 -6.06 7.44 6.66
N VAL A 126 -5.33 7.17 5.58
CA VAL A 126 -5.67 7.58 4.21
C VAL A 126 -5.48 6.43 3.25
N LYS A 127 -6.37 6.32 2.25
CA LYS A 127 -6.23 5.43 1.10
C LYS A 127 -6.66 6.12 -0.18
N TRP A 128 -5.88 5.97 -1.25
CA TRP A 128 -6.32 6.30 -2.59
C TRP A 128 -7.33 5.24 -3.07
N LEU A 129 -8.42 5.72 -3.66
CA LEU A 129 -9.45 4.90 -4.29
C LEU A 129 -9.29 4.91 -5.81
N SER A 130 -8.78 6.03 -6.34
CA SER A 130 -8.34 6.26 -7.72
C SER A 130 -7.30 7.40 -7.69
N ASP A 131 -6.74 7.81 -8.82
CA ASP A 131 -5.85 9.00 -8.87
C ASP A 131 -6.55 10.33 -8.52
N THR A 132 -7.88 10.32 -8.37
CA THR A 132 -8.67 11.52 -8.04
C THR A 132 -9.52 11.35 -6.79
N ARG A 133 -9.52 10.18 -6.13
CA ARG A 133 -10.38 9.93 -4.98
C ARG A 133 -9.63 9.33 -3.81
N LEU A 134 -9.99 9.78 -2.62
CA LEU A 134 -9.36 9.42 -1.36
C LEU A 134 -10.42 9.01 -0.34
N ALA A 135 -10.09 8.02 0.49
CA ALA A 135 -10.76 7.74 1.74
C ALA A 135 -9.88 8.20 2.90
N VAL A 136 -10.45 8.91 3.88
CA VAL A 136 -9.72 9.43 5.05
C VAL A 136 -10.56 9.22 6.29
N THR A 137 -9.97 8.67 7.35
CA THR A 137 -10.68 8.50 8.62
C THR A 137 -10.71 9.80 9.42
N ARG A 138 -11.70 9.93 10.30
CA ARG A 138 -11.65 10.79 11.49
C ARG A 138 -11.78 9.87 12.69
N THR A 139 -10.72 9.80 13.47
CA THR A 139 -10.59 8.81 14.53
C THR A 139 -10.31 9.47 15.88
N SER A 140 -11.12 9.15 16.88
CA SER A 140 -11.00 9.63 18.24
C SER A 140 -11.33 8.49 19.21
N THR A 141 -10.69 8.53 20.38
CA THR A 141 -11.05 7.66 21.52
C THR A 141 -12.44 7.97 22.07
N SER A 142 -13.05 9.08 21.65
CA SER A 142 -14.44 9.46 21.91
C SER A 142 -15.26 9.44 20.62
N PHE A 143 -16.57 9.25 20.73
CA PHE A 143 -17.48 9.31 19.58
C PHE A 143 -17.82 10.74 19.15
N PRO A 144 -18.21 10.96 17.88
CA PRO A 144 -18.33 9.98 16.79
C PRO A 144 -17.04 9.81 15.96
N ASN A 145 -16.89 8.67 15.29
CA ASN A 145 -15.82 8.33 14.33
C ASN A 145 -16.39 8.22 12.92
N TYR A 146 -15.61 8.53 11.89
CA TYR A 146 -16.10 8.54 10.50
C TYR A 146 -15.05 8.05 9.49
N LEU A 147 -15.52 7.48 8.38
CA LEU A 147 -14.76 7.41 7.13
C LEU A 147 -15.35 8.42 6.16
N PHE A 148 -14.53 9.36 5.70
CA PHE A 148 -14.88 10.32 4.66
C PHE A 148 -14.33 9.87 3.32
N THR A 149 -15.05 10.14 2.24
CA THR A 149 -14.49 10.07 0.89
C THR A 149 -14.43 11.46 0.27
N TYR A 150 -13.40 11.69 -0.53
CA TYR A 150 -13.14 12.95 -1.19
C TYR A 150 -12.83 12.75 -2.67
N GLU A 151 -13.22 13.73 -3.48
CA GLU A 151 -12.72 13.96 -4.83
C GLU A 151 -11.66 15.06 -4.77
N TRP A 152 -10.48 14.77 -5.30
CA TRP A 152 -9.39 15.70 -5.47
C TRP A 152 -9.42 16.32 -6.86
N ASP A 153 -9.93 17.55 -6.93
CA ASP A 153 -10.02 18.38 -8.11
C ASP A 153 -8.72 19.16 -8.28
N ARG A 154 -7.69 18.48 -8.81
CA ARG A 154 -6.32 18.98 -9.00
C ARG A 154 -6.27 20.30 -9.80
N PRO A 155 -6.94 20.47 -10.95
CA PRO A 155 -6.87 21.72 -11.73
C PRO A 155 -7.35 22.95 -10.97
N ASN A 156 -8.28 22.77 -10.02
CA ASN A 156 -8.83 23.84 -9.19
C ASN A 156 -8.25 23.86 -7.78
N ASN A 157 -7.26 23.02 -7.48
CA ASN A 157 -6.67 22.83 -6.16
C ASN A 157 -7.73 22.71 -5.05
N ARG A 158 -8.68 21.80 -5.23
CA ARG A 158 -9.81 21.65 -4.30
C ARG A 158 -10.02 20.20 -3.90
N LEU A 159 -10.26 19.99 -2.60
CA LEU A 159 -10.71 18.71 -2.07
C LEU A 159 -12.21 18.80 -1.75
N ARG A 160 -13.02 18.01 -2.44
CA ARG A 160 -14.49 18.02 -2.30
C ARG A 160 -14.94 16.73 -1.62
N GLN A 161 -15.60 16.85 -0.47
CA GLN A 161 -16.21 15.68 0.17
C GLN A 161 -17.32 15.09 -0.71
N LEU A 162 -17.27 13.77 -0.92
CA LEU A 162 -18.24 12.99 -1.68
C LEU A 162 -19.29 12.39 -0.75
N GLY A 163 -18.86 11.76 0.34
CA GLY A 163 -19.74 11.18 1.34
C GLY A 163 -19.02 10.86 2.65
N LEU A 164 -19.76 10.27 3.59
CA LEU A 164 -19.20 9.76 4.84
C LEU A 164 -20.06 8.62 5.38
N VAL A 165 -19.44 7.71 6.12
CA VAL A 165 -20.11 6.74 6.99
C VAL A 165 -19.64 6.93 8.43
N GLN A 166 -20.54 6.71 9.38
CA GLN A 166 -20.19 6.70 10.81
C GLN A 166 -19.65 5.33 11.19
N LEU A 167 -18.46 5.32 11.79
CA LEU A 167 -17.78 4.11 12.22
C LEU A 167 -18.07 3.80 13.68
N ASP A 168 -17.96 2.51 14.02
CA ASP A 168 -18.38 1.98 15.32
C ASP A 168 -17.50 2.40 16.49
N SER A 169 -16.23 2.78 16.28
CA SER A 169 -15.31 3.20 17.35
C SER A 169 -13.97 3.71 16.78
N PHE A 170 -12.90 3.73 17.59
CA PHE A 170 -11.57 4.12 17.13
C PHE A 170 -11.19 3.23 15.94
N SER A 171 -10.81 3.85 14.82
CA SER A 171 -10.74 3.16 13.54
C SER A 171 -9.53 3.54 12.73
N THR A 172 -8.98 2.55 12.03
CA THR A 172 -7.91 2.72 11.04
C THR A 172 -8.26 1.93 9.79
N VAL A 173 -7.63 2.26 8.67
CA VAL A 173 -7.86 1.61 7.37
C VAL A 173 -6.53 1.36 6.70
N LYS A 174 -6.01 0.15 6.87
CA LYS A 174 -4.83 -0.33 6.15
C LYS A 174 -5.20 -1.26 4.99
N ALA A 175 -6.16 -2.17 5.19
CA ALA A 175 -6.63 -3.08 4.16
C ALA A 175 -7.66 -2.42 3.22
N ILE A 176 -7.30 -2.37 1.94
CA ILE A 176 -8.18 -2.01 0.82
C ILE A 176 -8.13 -3.16 -0.19
N HIS A 177 -9.28 -3.65 -0.63
CA HIS A 177 -9.34 -4.71 -1.64
C HIS A 177 -8.64 -4.25 -2.94
N PRO A 178 -7.99 -5.13 -3.71
CA PRO A 178 -7.32 -4.77 -4.98
C PRO A 178 -8.23 -4.04 -5.97
N SER A 179 -9.54 -4.37 -6.00
CA SER A 179 -10.54 -3.65 -6.79
C SER A 179 -10.78 -2.20 -6.36
N ARG A 180 -10.28 -1.81 -5.17
CA ARG A 180 -10.48 -0.53 -4.48
C ARG A 180 -11.94 -0.15 -4.19
N GLN A 181 -12.87 -1.10 -4.38
CA GLN A 181 -14.29 -0.90 -4.09
C GLN A 181 -14.65 -1.21 -2.64
N TRP A 182 -13.79 -1.92 -1.91
CA TRP A 182 -14.02 -2.29 -0.51
C TRP A 182 -12.85 -1.88 0.36
N LEU A 183 -13.15 -1.26 1.49
CA LEU A 183 -12.21 -0.99 2.57
C LEU A 183 -12.61 -1.80 3.79
N TYR A 184 -11.61 -2.38 4.46
CA TYR A 184 -11.80 -3.15 5.68
C TYR A 184 -11.29 -2.32 6.86
N VAL A 185 -12.24 -1.76 7.59
CA VAL A 185 -11.98 -0.79 8.66
C VAL A 185 -11.98 -1.54 9.98
N ASN A 186 -10.81 -1.68 10.62
CA ASN A 186 -10.81 -2.17 12.00
C ASN A 186 -11.43 -1.08 12.87
N THR A 187 -12.33 -1.47 13.77
CA THR A 187 -12.83 -0.60 14.82
C THR A 187 -12.57 -1.25 16.16
N THR A 188 -12.10 -0.45 17.11
CA THR A 188 -11.69 -0.96 18.41
C THR A 188 -12.16 -0.07 19.54
N VAL A 189 -12.77 -0.68 20.55
CA VAL A 189 -13.10 -0.03 21.80
C VAL A 189 -12.11 -0.52 22.86
N LEU A 190 -11.41 0.41 23.49
CA LEU A 190 -10.45 0.10 24.56
C LEU A 190 -11.12 -0.80 25.60
N PHE A 191 -10.53 -1.99 25.80
CA PHE A 191 -10.97 -3.03 26.75
C PHE A 191 -12.35 -3.66 26.49
N GLN A 192 -12.99 -3.41 25.33
CA GLN A 192 -14.31 -4.00 25.01
C GLN A 192 -14.30 -4.81 23.71
N GLY A 193 -13.13 -4.99 23.09
CA GLY A 193 -12.96 -5.72 21.84
C GLY A 193 -13.09 -4.83 20.61
N GLY A 194 -13.32 -5.46 19.45
CA GLY A 194 -13.34 -4.78 18.17
C GLY A 194 -14.22 -5.47 17.13
N SER A 195 -14.40 -4.78 16.02
CA SER A 195 -15.07 -5.29 14.83
C SER A 195 -14.26 -4.92 13.59
N LEU A 196 -14.54 -5.60 12.49
CA LEU A 196 -14.09 -5.22 11.17
C LEU A 196 -15.33 -4.79 10.37
N GLN A 197 -15.38 -3.51 10.00
CA GLN A 197 -16.46 -2.97 9.16
C GLN A 197 -16.05 -2.98 7.70
N THR A 198 -16.83 -3.65 6.86
CA THR A 198 -16.64 -3.64 5.41
C THR A 198 -17.38 -2.45 4.82
N VAL A 199 -16.63 -1.53 4.22
CA VAL A 199 -17.17 -0.32 3.58
C VAL A 199 -17.04 -0.44 2.07
N PHE A 200 -18.18 -0.49 1.39
CA PHE A 200 -18.27 -0.40 -0.06
C PHE A 200 -18.19 1.06 -0.52
N ILE A 201 -17.44 1.33 -1.58
CA ILE A 201 -17.37 2.60 -2.27
C ILE A 201 -18.10 2.49 -3.60
N ASP A 202 -19.17 3.26 -3.76
CA ASP A 202 -19.86 3.33 -5.03
C ASP A 202 -18.93 3.89 -6.12
N PRO A 203 -18.63 3.15 -7.21
CA PRO A 203 -17.62 3.57 -8.19
C PRO A 203 -18.05 4.82 -8.97
N GLY A 204 -19.35 5.06 -9.16
CA GLY A 204 -19.84 6.23 -9.88
C GLY A 204 -19.70 7.52 -9.06
N THR A 205 -20.14 7.46 -7.81
CA THR A 205 -20.31 8.64 -6.93
C THR A 205 -19.20 8.81 -5.91
N GLY A 206 -18.47 7.74 -5.59
CA GLY A 206 -17.49 7.68 -4.50
C GLY A 206 -18.12 7.74 -3.11
N VAL A 207 -19.43 7.51 -2.98
CA VAL A 207 -20.12 7.54 -1.69
C VAL A 207 -19.87 6.21 -0.95
N PRO A 208 -19.41 6.26 0.31
CA PRO A 208 -19.17 5.06 1.11
C PRO A 208 -20.47 4.53 1.73
N THR A 209 -20.59 3.21 1.87
CA THR A 209 -21.67 2.51 2.58
C THR A 209 -21.10 1.34 3.37
N ILE A 210 -21.44 1.23 4.66
CA ILE A 210 -21.12 0.03 5.45
C ILE A 210 -22.07 -1.09 4.99
N ILE A 211 -21.49 -2.19 4.51
CA ILE A 211 -22.24 -3.36 4.01
C ILE A 211 -22.16 -4.55 4.96
N ASP A 212 -21.17 -4.58 5.86
CA ASP A 212 -21.01 -5.62 6.86
C ASP A 212 -20.24 -5.13 8.10
N THR A 213 -20.48 -5.79 9.23
CA THR A 213 -19.75 -5.61 10.49
C THR A 213 -19.47 -6.98 11.09
N MET A 214 -18.23 -7.44 10.96
CA MET A 214 -17.77 -8.71 11.51
C MET A 214 -17.21 -8.51 12.93
N PRO A 215 -17.77 -9.16 13.97
CA PRO A 215 -17.22 -9.04 15.32
C PRO A 215 -15.89 -9.79 15.44
N LEU A 216 -14.87 -9.14 16.03
CA LEU A 216 -13.61 -9.77 16.40
C LEU A 216 -13.65 -10.34 17.84
N GLY A 217 -14.82 -10.29 18.49
CA GLY A 217 -14.98 -10.69 19.88
C GLY A 217 -14.15 -9.81 20.82
N PRO A 218 -13.45 -10.38 21.81
CA PRO A 218 -12.63 -9.62 22.73
C PRO A 218 -11.34 -9.06 22.08
N ASN A 219 -11.05 -9.40 20.81
CA ASN A 219 -9.82 -8.98 20.17
C ASN A 219 -9.75 -7.48 19.93
N TYR A 220 -8.60 -6.92 20.27
CA TYR A 220 -8.25 -5.54 20.04
C TYR A 220 -7.67 -5.42 18.63
N GLY A 221 -8.55 -5.45 17.63
CA GLY A 221 -8.18 -5.49 16.21
C GLY A 221 -7.32 -4.29 15.80
N LEU A 222 -6.11 -4.56 15.34
CA LEU A 222 -5.09 -3.65 14.86
C LEU A 222 -4.65 -4.07 13.47
N ASP A 223 -4.34 -3.06 12.64
CA ASP A 223 -3.57 -3.20 11.42
C ASP A 223 -4.02 -4.34 10.48
N PRO A 224 -5.25 -4.27 9.92
CA PRO A 224 -5.71 -5.28 8.99
C PRO A 224 -4.85 -5.30 7.73
N ALA A 225 -4.51 -6.48 7.25
CA ALA A 225 -3.78 -6.72 6.01
C ALA A 225 -4.59 -7.65 5.10
N ILE A 226 -4.53 -7.42 3.79
CA ILE A 226 -5.23 -8.20 2.76
C ILE A 226 -4.23 -8.69 1.73
N SER A 227 -4.43 -9.92 1.24
CA SER A 227 -3.58 -10.52 0.20
C SER A 227 -3.66 -9.75 -1.11
N SER A 228 -2.63 -9.89 -1.96
CA SER A 228 -2.55 -9.22 -3.26
C SER A 228 -3.71 -9.56 -4.20
N ASP A 229 -4.25 -10.78 -4.10
CA ASP A 229 -5.43 -11.24 -4.84
C ASP A 229 -6.77 -10.82 -4.19
N GLY A 230 -6.74 -10.25 -2.99
CA GLY A 230 -7.93 -9.80 -2.27
C GLY A 230 -8.70 -10.89 -1.53
N ARG A 231 -8.26 -12.15 -1.53
CA ARG A 231 -9.03 -13.30 -1.01
C ARG A 231 -8.85 -13.55 0.48
N LEU A 232 -7.70 -13.18 1.04
CA LEU A 232 -7.35 -13.43 2.43
C LEU A 232 -7.19 -12.13 3.18
N LEU A 233 -7.75 -12.05 4.39
CA LEU A 233 -7.59 -10.90 5.26
C LEU A 233 -7.23 -11.35 6.67
N TYR A 234 -6.21 -10.73 7.25
CA TYR A 234 -5.80 -10.95 8.63
C TYR A 234 -5.82 -9.67 9.45
N VAL A 235 -6.11 -9.80 10.74
CA VAL A 235 -6.11 -8.68 11.70
C VAL A 235 -5.31 -9.07 12.94
N ALA A 236 -4.40 -8.19 13.36
CA ALA A 236 -3.63 -8.37 14.58
C ALA A 236 -4.54 -8.09 15.80
N GLY A 237 -4.57 -8.96 16.80
CA GLY A 237 -5.53 -8.91 17.91
C GLY A 237 -5.11 -8.11 19.14
N GLY A 238 -3.94 -7.44 19.11
CA GLY A 238 -3.47 -6.58 20.19
C GLY A 238 -3.32 -7.28 21.54
N SER A 239 -3.25 -6.48 22.61
CA SER A 239 -2.75 -6.90 23.93
C SER A 239 -3.71 -7.69 24.83
N ILE A 240 -4.93 -7.99 24.38
CA ILE A 240 -5.95 -8.61 25.24
C ILE A 240 -5.88 -10.14 25.14
N ASN A 241 -5.87 -10.69 23.92
CA ASN A 241 -5.83 -12.14 23.73
C ASN A 241 -4.57 -12.62 23.00
N ASP A 242 -3.72 -11.72 22.50
CA ASP A 242 -2.52 -12.09 21.75
C ASP A 242 -2.88 -13.04 20.57
N GLU A 243 -3.89 -12.67 19.77
CA GLU A 243 -4.44 -13.49 18.69
C GLU A 243 -4.31 -12.83 17.32
N ILE A 244 -4.39 -13.60 16.24
CA ILE A 244 -4.62 -13.15 14.87
C ILE A 244 -6.00 -13.65 14.44
N ALA A 245 -6.82 -12.76 13.89
CA ALA A 245 -8.09 -13.14 13.27
C ALA A 245 -7.89 -13.29 11.75
N GLY A 246 -8.39 -14.38 11.15
CA GLY A 246 -8.32 -14.61 9.70
C GLY A 246 -9.69 -14.71 9.04
N PHE A 247 -9.77 -14.20 7.81
CA PHE A 247 -10.99 -14.15 7.03
C PHE A 247 -10.71 -14.51 5.56
N LEU A 248 -11.66 -15.23 4.97
CA LEU A 248 -11.84 -15.30 3.53
C LEU A 248 -12.72 -14.13 3.09
N VAL A 249 -12.38 -13.57 1.94
CA VAL A 249 -13.12 -12.48 1.30
C VAL A 249 -13.88 -13.04 0.10
N ASP A 250 -15.18 -12.77 0.02
CA ASP A 250 -15.93 -13.00 -1.21
C ASP A 250 -15.60 -11.92 -2.24
N GLU A 251 -14.87 -12.29 -3.29
CA GLU A 251 -14.35 -11.37 -4.32
C GLU A 251 -15.43 -10.57 -5.04
N THR A 252 -16.69 -11.03 -5.03
CA THR A 252 -17.80 -10.37 -5.73
C THR A 252 -18.51 -9.33 -4.86
N SER A 253 -18.63 -9.59 -3.56
CA SER A 253 -19.40 -8.76 -2.64
C SER A 253 -18.54 -8.01 -1.62
N GLY A 254 -17.27 -8.40 -1.47
CA GLY A 254 -16.34 -7.92 -0.45
C GLY A 254 -16.66 -8.42 0.96
N LEU A 255 -17.65 -9.31 1.13
CA LEU A 255 -18.06 -9.81 2.44
C LEU A 255 -17.04 -10.76 3.05
N LEU A 256 -16.98 -10.77 4.38
CA LEU A 256 -16.01 -11.54 5.14
C LEU A 256 -16.61 -12.83 5.69
N PHE A 257 -15.84 -13.91 5.61
CA PHE A 257 -16.15 -15.19 6.21
C PHE A 257 -14.97 -15.62 7.09
N PRO A 258 -15.18 -16.04 8.35
CA PRO A 258 -14.08 -16.52 9.17
C PRO A 258 -13.31 -17.64 8.47
N ALA A 259 -11.98 -17.54 8.47
CA ALA A 259 -11.12 -18.63 8.01
C ALA A 259 -11.29 -19.86 8.92
N GLY A 260 -10.91 -21.05 8.45
CA GLY A 260 -11.20 -22.33 9.12
C GLY A 260 -10.75 -22.43 10.58
N PHE A 261 -9.71 -21.67 10.95
CA PHE A 261 -9.14 -21.62 12.31
C PHE A 261 -9.79 -20.56 13.23
N GLY A 262 -10.53 -19.61 12.67
CA GLY A 262 -11.12 -18.47 13.40
C GLY A 262 -10.08 -17.50 13.96
N PHE A 263 -9.54 -17.83 15.14
CA PHE A 263 -8.52 -17.05 15.84
C PHE A 263 -7.28 -17.91 16.10
N PHE A 264 -6.11 -17.37 15.79
CA PHE A 264 -4.83 -18.02 16.02
C PHE A 264 -4.11 -17.34 17.19
N GLN A 265 -3.84 -18.08 18.27
CA GLN A 265 -3.07 -17.58 19.40
C GLN A 265 -1.59 -17.41 19.03
N THR A 266 -1.06 -16.19 19.07
CA THR A 266 0.35 -15.92 18.78
C THR A 266 1.24 -16.34 19.96
N PRO A 267 2.46 -16.85 19.72
CA PRO A 267 3.38 -17.18 20.81
C PRO A 267 3.98 -15.95 21.52
N ASP A 268 4.07 -14.81 20.84
CA ASP A 268 4.46 -13.52 21.43
C ASP A 268 3.24 -12.67 21.73
N ARG A 269 3.43 -11.63 22.57
CA ARG A 269 2.33 -10.79 23.07
C ARG A 269 2.04 -9.59 22.20
N SER A 270 0.77 -9.22 22.15
CA SER A 270 0.25 -8.01 21.54
C SER A 270 0.66 -7.87 20.08
N PRO A 271 0.22 -8.79 19.19
CA PRO A 271 0.40 -8.63 17.76
C PRO A 271 -0.25 -7.30 17.32
N ASN A 272 0.51 -6.47 16.63
CA ASN A 272 0.13 -5.07 16.35
C ASN A 272 0.35 -4.62 14.90
N GLN A 273 1.08 -5.40 14.09
CA GLN A 273 1.32 -5.14 12.67
C GLN A 273 1.21 -6.46 11.91
N ILE A 274 0.62 -6.44 10.72
CA ILE A 274 0.64 -7.58 9.79
C ILE A 274 1.03 -7.10 8.40
N GLY A 275 1.87 -7.87 7.73
CA GLY A 275 2.17 -7.72 6.30
C GLY A 275 2.29 -9.08 5.64
N PHE A 276 1.84 -9.19 4.39
CA PHE A 276 2.07 -10.36 3.56
C PHE A 276 3.49 -10.34 2.96
N GLY A 277 4.01 -11.52 2.65
CA GLY A 277 5.10 -11.68 1.69
C GLY A 277 4.60 -11.46 0.24
N PRO A 278 5.52 -11.27 -0.72
CA PRO A 278 5.19 -11.01 -2.12
C PRO A 278 4.23 -11.99 -2.79
N ASP A 279 4.28 -13.28 -2.44
CA ASP A 279 3.43 -14.33 -3.04
C ASP A 279 2.19 -14.69 -2.18
N ASP A 280 1.91 -13.90 -1.13
CA ASP A 280 0.89 -14.14 -0.11
C ASP A 280 1.00 -15.46 0.70
N GLY A 281 2.02 -16.29 0.43
CA GLY A 281 2.22 -17.59 1.07
C GLY A 281 2.79 -17.51 2.49
N VAL A 282 3.26 -16.34 2.90
CA VAL A 282 3.76 -16.05 4.25
C VAL A 282 3.14 -14.75 4.75
N ILE A 283 2.75 -14.72 6.03
CA ILE A 283 2.47 -13.47 6.74
C ILE A 283 3.52 -13.23 7.82
N TYR A 284 3.86 -11.96 8.00
CA TYR A 284 4.78 -11.48 9.03
C TYR A 284 4.00 -10.65 10.03
N VAL A 285 4.12 -10.99 11.31
CA VAL A 285 3.35 -10.38 12.39
C VAL A 285 4.28 -9.74 13.41
N GLY A 286 4.20 -8.42 13.51
CA GLY A 286 4.88 -7.61 14.52
C GLY A 286 4.19 -7.67 15.87
N HIS A 287 4.97 -7.61 16.94
CA HIS A 287 4.50 -7.69 18.32
C HIS A 287 5.05 -6.54 19.16
N ALA A 288 4.32 -6.12 20.19
CA ALA A 288 4.71 -4.99 21.05
C ALA A 288 5.99 -5.25 21.88
N ASN A 289 6.48 -6.49 21.95
CA ASN A 289 7.77 -6.81 22.55
C ASN A 289 8.96 -6.66 21.58
N GLY A 290 8.69 -6.20 20.36
CA GLY A 290 9.66 -5.87 19.33
C GLY A 290 10.08 -7.01 18.42
N LYS A 291 9.32 -8.12 18.43
CA LYS A 291 9.56 -9.26 17.56
C LYS A 291 8.62 -9.28 16.37
N ILE A 292 9.14 -9.70 15.23
CA ILE A 292 8.36 -10.16 14.08
C ILE A 292 8.42 -11.68 14.03
N ARG A 293 7.27 -12.32 13.83
CA ARG A 293 7.12 -13.76 13.58
C ARG A 293 6.62 -14.01 12.17
N SER A 294 7.02 -15.11 11.56
CA SER A 294 6.47 -15.55 10.27
C SER A 294 5.51 -16.73 10.45
N PHE A 295 4.49 -16.78 9.60
CA PHE A 295 3.51 -17.85 9.53
C PHE A 295 3.31 -18.23 8.07
N LEU A 296 3.31 -19.54 7.78
CA LEU A 296 2.91 -20.05 6.47
C LEU A 296 1.40 -19.92 6.32
N VAL A 297 0.94 -19.59 5.12
CA VAL A 297 -0.47 -19.41 4.78
C VAL A 297 -0.92 -20.51 3.81
N ASP A 298 -2.02 -21.18 4.13
CA ASP A 298 -2.73 -22.03 3.17
C ASP A 298 -3.63 -21.14 2.28
N PRO A 299 -3.37 -21.04 0.96
CA PRO A 299 -4.05 -20.07 0.09
C PRO A 299 -5.53 -20.41 -0.15
N THR A 300 -5.97 -21.63 0.16
CA THR A 300 -7.35 -22.07 -0.08
C THR A 300 -8.23 -21.83 1.14
N SER A 301 -7.75 -22.21 2.31
CA SER A 301 -8.49 -22.15 3.58
C SER A 301 -8.20 -20.89 4.39
N GLY A 302 -7.10 -20.19 4.07
CA GLY A 302 -6.55 -19.09 4.86
C GLY A 302 -5.91 -19.54 6.17
N GLU A 303 -5.82 -20.85 6.45
CA GLU A 303 -5.18 -21.34 7.68
C GLU A 303 -3.71 -20.93 7.77
N ILE A 304 -3.26 -20.59 8.97
CA ILE A 304 -1.88 -20.18 9.21
C ILE A 304 -1.14 -21.15 10.13
N VAL A 305 0.15 -21.35 9.87
CA VAL A 305 1.02 -22.22 10.65
C VAL A 305 2.25 -21.43 11.09
N ASP A 306 2.47 -21.33 12.40
CA ASP A 306 3.69 -20.72 12.97
C ASP A 306 4.93 -21.48 12.50
N THR A 307 5.88 -20.77 11.88
CA THR A 307 7.16 -21.34 11.46
C THR A 307 8.10 -21.59 12.64
N GLY A 308 7.83 -20.96 13.78
CA GLY A 308 8.71 -20.89 14.94
C GLY A 308 9.87 -19.90 14.77
N LEU A 309 9.95 -19.19 13.64
CA LEU A 309 11.00 -18.24 13.32
C LEU A 309 10.63 -16.84 13.81
N THR A 310 11.64 -16.12 14.31
CA THR A 310 11.46 -14.78 14.85
C THR A 310 12.63 -13.87 14.48
N PHE A 311 12.33 -12.59 14.27
CA PHE A 311 13.31 -11.53 14.12
C PHE A 311 13.07 -10.44 15.16
N ASP A 312 14.12 -10.05 15.89
CA ASP A 312 14.06 -8.94 16.83
C ASP A 312 14.41 -7.65 16.09
N ILE A 313 13.39 -6.84 15.87
CA ILE A 313 13.52 -5.55 15.19
C ILE A 313 13.53 -4.39 16.19
N GLY A 314 13.11 -4.60 17.44
CA GLY A 314 12.72 -3.50 18.33
C GLY A 314 11.30 -3.03 18.00
N ASP A 315 10.95 -1.77 18.19
CA ASP A 315 9.56 -1.31 18.00
C ASP A 315 9.11 -1.45 16.53
N VAL A 316 8.03 -2.19 16.29
CA VAL A 316 7.56 -2.51 14.93
C VAL A 316 6.66 -1.40 14.40
N GLY A 317 7.08 -0.73 13.32
CA GLY A 317 6.34 0.34 12.66
C GLY A 317 5.30 -0.18 11.66
N ASP A 318 5.76 -0.81 10.57
CA ASP A 318 4.92 -1.31 9.48
C ASP A 318 5.66 -2.44 8.76
N ILE A 319 4.93 -3.32 8.08
CA ILE A 319 5.46 -4.45 7.31
C ILE A 319 4.72 -4.51 5.98
N GLN A 320 5.47 -4.53 4.87
CA GLN A 320 4.90 -4.51 3.51
C GLN A 320 5.73 -5.39 2.57
N PRO A 321 5.11 -6.09 1.61
CA PRO A 321 5.83 -6.67 0.48
C PRO A 321 6.35 -5.56 -0.45
N PHE A 322 7.39 -5.86 -1.22
CA PHE A 322 7.97 -4.94 -2.19
C PHE A 322 8.54 -5.68 -3.41
N GLY A 323 7.88 -5.50 -4.54
CA GLY A 323 8.13 -6.32 -5.72
C GLY A 323 7.88 -7.80 -5.41
N GLU A 324 8.58 -8.68 -6.11
CA GLU A 324 8.48 -10.13 -5.95
C GLU A 324 9.49 -10.68 -4.91
N ASP A 325 10.53 -9.90 -4.60
CA ASP A 325 11.72 -10.41 -3.93
C ASP A 325 11.92 -9.90 -2.51
N LEU A 326 11.22 -8.85 -2.08
CA LEU A 326 11.53 -8.18 -0.81
C LEU A 326 10.33 -8.08 0.12
N VAL A 327 10.63 -8.19 1.41
CA VAL A 327 9.77 -7.79 2.51
C VAL A 327 10.43 -6.63 3.24
N LEU A 328 9.66 -5.57 3.45
CA LEU A 328 10.10 -4.35 4.10
C LEU A 328 9.52 -4.26 5.50
N MET A 329 10.36 -3.84 6.44
CA MET A 329 10.00 -3.70 7.85
C MET A 329 10.50 -2.36 8.37
N LEU A 330 9.62 -1.60 9.01
CA LEU A 330 10.01 -0.38 9.70
C LEU A 330 10.33 -0.66 11.16
N ASN A 331 11.52 -0.24 11.57
CA ASN A 331 11.87 -0.09 12.97
C ASN A 331 11.50 1.33 13.43
N LYS A 332 10.47 1.42 14.27
CA LYS A 332 9.93 2.66 14.83
C LYS A 332 10.71 3.18 16.04
N ASN A 333 11.59 2.37 16.63
CA ASN A 333 12.27 2.53 17.93
C ASN A 333 12.40 3.97 18.46
N ASP A 334 12.41 4.11 19.79
CA ASP A 334 12.41 5.39 20.48
C ASP A 334 13.32 6.47 19.83
N LEU A 335 12.81 7.70 19.82
CA LEU A 335 13.46 8.87 19.25
C LEU A 335 14.95 8.83 19.62
N ASN A 336 15.82 8.60 18.62
CA ASN A 336 17.29 8.50 18.69
C ASN A 336 17.94 7.10 18.73
N SER A 337 17.22 5.99 18.55
CA SER A 337 17.87 4.69 18.34
C SER A 337 18.66 4.64 17.02
N PRO A 338 19.91 4.14 17.00
CA PRO A 338 20.69 3.98 15.76
C PRO A 338 20.09 2.94 14.81
N ASP A 339 19.18 2.10 15.31
CA ASP A 339 18.54 1.02 14.55
C ASP A 339 17.16 1.42 14.00
N MET A 340 16.74 2.68 14.18
CA MET A 340 15.47 3.21 13.65
C MET A 340 15.56 3.44 12.13
N GLY A 341 14.54 3.02 11.38
CA GLY A 341 14.47 3.22 9.92
C GLY A 341 13.92 2.02 9.16
N LEU A 342 14.29 1.93 7.89
CA LEU A 342 13.82 0.89 6.97
C LEU A 342 14.80 -0.28 6.94
N ILE A 343 14.28 -1.49 7.15
CA ILE A 343 14.97 -2.77 6.96
C ILE A 343 14.32 -3.45 5.77
N SER A 344 15.13 -4.07 4.91
CA SER A 344 14.65 -4.97 3.87
C SER A 344 15.18 -6.38 4.09
N MET A 345 14.44 -7.34 3.56
CA MET A 345 14.75 -8.76 3.63
C MET A 345 14.41 -9.40 2.28
N THR A 346 15.33 -10.19 1.74
CA THR A 346 15.01 -11.09 0.63
C THR A 346 13.94 -12.07 1.08
N TYR A 347 12.87 -12.14 0.32
CA TYR A 347 11.74 -13.00 0.57
C TYR A 347 12.15 -14.47 0.50
N ASP A 348 11.65 -15.25 1.44
CA ASP A 348 11.84 -16.69 1.48
C ASP A 348 10.46 -17.32 1.78
N PRO A 349 9.93 -18.17 0.88
CA PRO A 349 8.61 -18.78 1.03
C PRO A 349 8.52 -19.76 2.20
N THR A 350 9.63 -20.10 2.87
CA THR A 350 9.60 -20.84 4.14
C THR A 350 9.39 -19.91 5.36
N GLY A 351 9.29 -18.59 5.15
CA GLY A 351 9.18 -17.57 6.19
C GLY A 351 10.49 -17.28 6.92
N SER A 352 11.64 -17.59 6.30
CA SER A 352 12.96 -17.36 6.89
C SER A 352 13.29 -15.87 7.01
N PHE A 353 14.05 -15.52 8.06
CA PHE A 353 14.65 -14.18 8.23
C PHE A 353 16.12 -14.12 7.83
N ALA A 354 16.65 -15.15 7.16
CA ALA A 354 18.06 -15.21 6.77
C ALA A 354 18.44 -14.17 5.69
N GLY A 355 17.46 -13.69 4.92
CA GLY A 355 17.65 -12.74 3.83
C GLY A 355 17.75 -11.26 4.24
N ILE A 356 17.89 -10.94 5.54
CA ILE A 356 18.02 -9.55 5.99
C ILE A 356 19.25 -8.90 5.33
N THR A 357 19.03 -7.84 4.57
CA THR A 357 20.05 -7.22 3.71
C THR A 357 21.07 -6.38 4.48
N GLY A 358 20.79 -6.09 5.75
CA GLY A 358 21.67 -5.33 6.63
C GLY A 358 20.95 -4.71 7.83
N PRO A 359 21.64 -3.85 8.60
CA PRO A 359 20.99 -3.05 9.64
C PRO A 359 20.02 -2.03 9.02
N ALA A 360 19.13 -1.50 9.86
CA ALA A 360 18.19 -0.46 9.44
C ALA A 360 18.89 0.74 8.79
N VAL A 361 18.27 1.24 7.72
CA VAL A 361 18.70 2.46 7.03
C VAL A 361 17.87 3.63 7.56
N PRO A 362 18.50 4.59 8.27
CA PRO A 362 17.77 5.68 8.92
C PRO A 362 16.93 6.49 7.95
N SER A 363 15.72 6.86 8.37
CA SER A 363 14.85 7.73 7.58
C SER A 363 15.26 9.19 7.63
N GLY A 364 16.12 9.57 8.58
CA GLY A 364 16.44 10.97 8.87
C GLY A 364 15.31 11.72 9.59
N GLY A 365 14.07 11.21 9.53
CA GLY A 365 12.94 11.67 10.32
C GLY A 365 12.88 11.02 11.71
N ARG A 366 11.82 11.33 12.45
CA ARG A 366 11.58 10.81 13.80
C ARG A 366 10.36 9.88 13.79
N ALA A 367 10.46 8.74 14.47
CA ALA A 367 9.39 7.75 14.60
C ALA A 367 8.73 7.41 13.25
N PRO A 368 9.39 6.62 12.39
CA PRO A 368 8.78 6.14 11.15
C PRO A 368 7.57 5.25 11.49
N GLU A 369 6.38 5.62 11.00
CA GLU A 369 5.10 5.00 11.40
C GLU A 369 4.52 4.07 10.33
N ARG A 370 4.51 4.53 9.08
CA ARG A 370 3.83 3.90 7.95
C ARG A 370 4.64 4.09 6.68
N MET A 371 4.54 3.14 5.77
CA MET A 371 5.16 3.25 4.45
C MET A 371 4.16 3.03 3.32
N ALA A 372 4.41 3.69 2.20
CA ALA A 372 3.81 3.39 0.92
C ALA A 372 4.89 2.84 -0.02
N THR A 373 4.58 1.76 -0.71
CA THR A 373 5.49 1.12 -1.66
C THR A 373 5.07 1.44 -3.08
N TRP A 374 6.05 1.70 -3.94
CA TRP A 374 5.86 1.84 -5.37
C TRP A 374 6.82 0.89 -6.06
N PHE A 375 6.27 -0.10 -6.74
CA PHE A 375 7.05 -0.91 -7.66
C PHE A 375 6.68 -0.45 -9.05
N VAL A 376 7.70 -0.21 -9.89
CA VAL A 376 7.45 -0.08 -11.31
C VAL A 376 7.12 -1.50 -11.76
N GLU A 377 5.84 -1.78 -11.97
CA GLU A 377 5.48 -2.96 -12.76
C GLU A 377 6.34 -2.86 -14.01
N ALA A 378 7.20 -3.86 -14.24
CA ALA A 378 7.82 -4.03 -15.53
C ALA A 378 6.68 -3.84 -16.54
N PRO A 379 6.85 -3.01 -17.60
CA PRO A 379 5.81 -2.85 -18.60
C PRO A 379 5.27 -4.23 -18.87
N ALA A 380 3.96 -4.43 -18.69
CA ALA A 380 3.38 -5.75 -18.88
C ALA A 380 4.01 -6.30 -20.16
N CYS A 381 4.64 -7.45 -20.06
CA CYS A 381 5.14 -8.16 -21.20
C CYS A 381 4.08 -9.20 -21.49
N PRO A 382 2.94 -8.85 -22.13
CA PRO A 382 1.90 -9.82 -22.39
C PRO A 382 2.47 -11.07 -23.05
N ALA A 383 3.50 -10.89 -23.89
CA ALA A 383 4.16 -11.95 -24.61
C ALA A 383 5.07 -12.87 -23.75
N ASP A 384 5.39 -12.50 -22.51
CA ASP A 384 6.06 -13.35 -21.52
C ASP A 384 4.99 -14.18 -20.80
N LEU A 385 4.73 -15.37 -21.33
CA LEU A 385 3.66 -16.24 -20.88
C LEU A 385 4.12 -17.22 -19.81
N ASN A 386 5.42 -17.47 -19.71
CA ASN A 386 5.99 -18.35 -18.70
C ASN A 386 6.37 -17.59 -17.41
N GLY A 387 6.40 -16.25 -17.46
CA GLY A 387 6.66 -15.34 -16.34
C GLY A 387 8.12 -15.28 -15.92
N ASP A 388 9.06 -15.56 -16.82
CA ASP A 388 10.50 -15.56 -16.51
C ASP A 388 11.20 -14.22 -16.76
N GLY A 389 10.46 -13.23 -17.24
CA GLY A 389 10.93 -11.87 -17.52
C GLY A 389 11.59 -11.69 -18.88
N VAL A 390 11.61 -12.71 -19.74
CA VAL A 390 12.24 -12.67 -21.07
C VAL A 390 11.30 -13.23 -22.14
N VAL A 391 10.84 -12.36 -23.04
CA VAL A 391 10.08 -12.81 -24.22
C VAL A 391 11.00 -13.58 -25.19
N ASP A 392 10.88 -14.91 -25.22
CA ASP A 392 11.68 -15.75 -26.11
C ASP A 392 10.91 -16.93 -26.74
N ALA A 393 11.64 -17.92 -27.27
CA ALA A 393 11.03 -19.04 -27.96
C ALA A 393 10.12 -19.87 -27.03
N ASP A 394 10.39 -19.92 -25.73
CA ASP A 394 9.62 -20.69 -24.77
C ASP A 394 8.21 -20.10 -24.59
N ASP A 395 8.07 -18.77 -24.57
CA ASP A 395 6.75 -18.12 -24.58
C ASP A 395 6.00 -18.35 -25.88
N PHE A 396 6.71 -18.30 -27.00
CA PHE A 396 6.12 -18.55 -28.31
C PHE A 396 5.53 -19.96 -28.38
N PHE A 397 6.27 -20.95 -27.88
CA PHE A 397 5.78 -22.33 -27.83
C PHE A 397 4.64 -22.50 -26.81
N LEU A 398 4.69 -21.79 -25.68
CA LEU A 398 3.60 -21.78 -24.71
C LEU A 398 2.33 -21.18 -25.31
N PHE A 399 2.42 -20.05 -26.02
CA PHE A 399 1.30 -19.46 -26.75
C PHE A 399 0.68 -20.44 -27.74
N LEU A 400 1.49 -21.08 -28.58
CA LEU A 400 0.99 -22.06 -29.56
C LEU A 400 0.25 -23.23 -28.91
N GLN A 401 0.71 -23.67 -27.73
CA GLN A 401 0.04 -24.71 -26.97
C GLN A 401 -1.32 -24.23 -26.45
N LEU A 402 -1.36 -23.06 -25.80
CA LEU A 402 -2.60 -22.45 -25.28
C LEU A 402 -3.62 -22.20 -26.39
N PHE A 403 -3.16 -21.68 -27.52
CA PHE A 403 -3.96 -21.42 -28.71
C PHE A 403 -4.57 -22.70 -29.30
N ALA A 404 -3.78 -23.78 -29.37
CA ALA A 404 -4.25 -25.08 -29.86
C ALA A 404 -5.24 -25.76 -28.90
N ASP A 405 -5.07 -25.54 -27.59
CA ASP A 405 -5.93 -26.09 -26.54
C ASP A 405 -7.23 -25.28 -26.35
N GLY A 406 -7.33 -24.10 -26.97
CA GLY A 406 -8.46 -23.18 -26.75
C GLY A 406 -8.50 -22.63 -25.33
N ASP A 407 -7.34 -22.47 -24.69
CA ASP A 407 -7.19 -21.88 -23.36
C ASP A 407 -7.36 -20.36 -23.46
N LEU A 408 -8.22 -19.77 -22.61
CA LEU A 408 -8.52 -18.33 -22.62
C LEU A 408 -7.29 -17.44 -22.36
N ARG A 409 -6.18 -18.00 -21.89
CA ARG A 409 -4.90 -17.27 -21.85
C ARG A 409 -4.35 -16.90 -23.24
N ALA A 410 -4.86 -17.54 -24.30
CA ALA A 410 -4.56 -17.19 -25.68
C ALA A 410 -5.51 -16.12 -26.28
N ASP A 411 -6.54 -15.67 -25.56
CA ASP A 411 -7.40 -14.54 -25.95
C ASP A 411 -6.68 -13.22 -25.65
N PHE A 412 -5.81 -12.82 -26.57
CA PHE A 412 -4.87 -11.73 -26.41
C PHE A 412 -5.48 -10.36 -26.67
N ASN A 413 -6.54 -10.32 -27.49
CA ASN A 413 -7.29 -9.09 -27.74
C ASN A 413 -8.45 -8.89 -26.72
N ASN A 414 -8.71 -9.89 -25.87
CA ASN A 414 -9.75 -9.95 -24.83
C ASN A 414 -11.18 -9.78 -25.37
N ASP A 415 -11.47 -10.33 -26.54
CA ASP A 415 -12.82 -10.28 -27.13
C ASP A 415 -13.70 -11.50 -26.80
N GLY A 416 -13.15 -12.48 -26.09
CA GLY A 416 -13.81 -13.71 -25.66
C GLY A 416 -13.80 -14.83 -26.71
N VAL A 417 -13.09 -14.66 -27.83
CA VAL A 417 -13.00 -15.64 -28.91
C VAL A 417 -11.54 -15.85 -29.31
N ILE A 418 -11.01 -17.06 -29.10
CA ILE A 418 -9.64 -17.40 -29.51
C ILE A 418 -9.60 -17.63 -31.03
N ASP A 419 -9.05 -16.67 -31.78
CA ASP A 419 -8.91 -16.76 -33.22
C ASP A 419 -7.64 -16.09 -33.80
N ALA A 420 -7.61 -15.87 -35.11
CA ALA A 420 -6.41 -15.33 -35.77
C ALA A 420 -6.05 -13.92 -35.28
N ASP A 421 -7.01 -13.13 -34.78
CA ASP A 421 -6.76 -11.79 -34.28
C ASP A 421 -5.93 -11.82 -33.00
N ASP A 422 -6.11 -12.82 -32.13
CA ASP A 422 -5.23 -13.05 -30.97
C ASP A 422 -3.82 -13.44 -31.37
N PHE A 423 -3.69 -14.28 -32.39
CA PHE A 423 -2.39 -14.66 -32.92
C PHE A 423 -1.61 -13.44 -33.41
N PHE A 424 -2.26 -12.50 -34.09
CA PHE A 424 -1.62 -11.25 -34.51
C PHE A 424 -1.37 -10.28 -33.36
N ALA A 425 -2.25 -10.21 -32.36
CA ALA A 425 -2.04 -9.41 -31.16
C ALA A 425 -0.83 -9.93 -30.34
N TYR A 426 -0.72 -11.25 -30.18
CA TYR A 426 0.43 -11.90 -29.57
C TYR A 426 1.72 -11.63 -30.34
N LEU A 427 1.73 -11.80 -31.68
CA LEU A 427 2.91 -11.49 -32.49
C LEU A 427 3.34 -10.02 -32.40
N GLY A 428 2.39 -9.10 -32.26
CA GLY A 428 2.67 -7.69 -32.00
C GLY A 428 3.43 -7.51 -30.68
N ALA A 429 2.88 -8.03 -29.59
CA ALA A 429 3.51 -7.99 -28.28
C ALA A 429 4.87 -8.72 -28.26
N PHE A 430 4.99 -9.85 -28.95
CA PHE A 430 6.21 -10.65 -29.04
C PHE A 430 7.34 -9.90 -29.77
N ALA A 431 7.00 -9.18 -30.83
CA ALA A 431 7.97 -8.39 -31.60
C ALA A 431 8.38 -7.10 -30.89
N ASP A 432 7.47 -6.52 -30.11
CA ASP A 432 7.72 -5.33 -29.28
C ASP A 432 8.59 -5.68 -28.06
N GLY A 433 8.52 -6.93 -27.58
CA GLY A 433 9.29 -7.45 -26.46
C GLY A 433 8.86 -6.88 -25.10
N CYS A 434 9.80 -6.95 -24.15
CA CYS A 434 9.83 -6.18 -22.91
C CYS A 434 10.77 -4.97 -23.11
#